data_AF-A0A924XD36-F1
#
_entry.id   AF-A0A924XD36-F1
#
_cell.length_a   1.000
_cell.length_b   1.000
_cell.length_c   1.000
_cell.angle_alpha   90.00
_cell.angle_beta   90.00
_cell.angle_gamma   90.00
#
_symmetry.space_group_name_H-M   'P 1'
#
loop_
_entity.id
_entity.type
_entity.pdbx_description
1 polymer ?
#
loop_
_entity_poly.entity_id
_entity_poly.type
_entity_poly.pdbx_seq_one_letter_code
_entity_poly.pdbx_strand_id
1 'polypeptide(L)'
;MSLGKADTVATRARAPGMGWWHGGAGYCDTGSAWVAAGRPACDGFVLAAAAAGRRAVLFGVEAPVAGMKLLHIGEQPYFERTAWRGHKGLRDQVRRAHRKGAVTRVVRAKELEVGTPLRTQVDALTRAWLAARRMEPMKFVVEVDPVRSWDPQLQIAAVHEGDLVGFVSAVRVPRTSTWLVEHLLRSPTAPNGVAEMLLDAVFDELEDSENLTLGLAPLCGTACWQRTFRWAVRPLYDFDGLFRFKQRLHPSIWRPVWIAYPPKQSPIGAIADCLRAFAGESLMRFGLRTLWRRPGAAAFAMAVPLVPWTLGLFGLAAMHRAGPLGFSGDLLWGWALFDAVLIAGMFRAAATPTRRLLSLLWVAALIDAALSTTHVLEVGLGSGLLGPPLRLLAALAPIIASVLLGRSVSSRWQNMTR
;
A
#
# COMPACT_ATOMS: atom_id res chain seq x y z
N MET A 1 -12.18 -9.05 -28.10
CA MET A 1 -13.12 -8.90 -26.96
C MET A 1 -12.87 -7.54 -26.29
N SER A 2 -13.78 -6.59 -26.47
CA SER A 2 -13.60 -5.15 -26.20
C SER A 2 -13.71 -4.82 -24.70
N LEU A 3 -12.69 -4.18 -24.13
CA LEU A 3 -12.78 -3.52 -22.80
C LEU A 3 -13.69 -2.30 -22.98
N GLY A 4 -14.88 -2.34 -22.37
CA GLY A 4 -15.96 -1.43 -22.77
C GLY A 4 -15.93 -0.02 -22.20
N LYS A 5 -15.03 0.38 -21.28
CA LYS A 5 -15.10 1.72 -20.63
C LYS A 5 -13.72 2.31 -20.29
N ALA A 6 -13.75 3.64 -20.17
CA ALA A 6 -12.63 4.60 -20.07
C ALA A 6 -11.86 4.61 -18.73
N ASP A 7 -12.17 3.75 -17.77
CA ASP A 7 -11.47 3.78 -16.48
C ASP A 7 -10.06 3.21 -16.64
N THR A 8 -9.08 3.95 -16.16
CA THR A 8 -7.66 3.65 -16.30
C THR A 8 -7.30 2.28 -15.72
N VAL A 9 -7.87 1.93 -14.56
CA VAL A 9 -7.63 0.62 -13.92
C VAL A 9 -8.18 -0.57 -14.71
N ALA A 10 -9.11 -0.36 -15.65
CA ALA A 10 -9.66 -1.45 -16.47
C ALA A 10 -8.62 -1.98 -17.47
N THR A 11 -7.56 -1.21 -17.77
CA THR A 11 -6.41 -1.70 -18.55
C THR A 11 -5.71 -2.88 -17.85
N ARG A 12 -5.71 -2.88 -16.51
CA ARG A 12 -5.14 -3.93 -15.66
C ARG A 12 -6.08 -5.12 -15.45
N ALA A 13 -7.29 -5.08 -16.00
CA ALA A 13 -8.34 -6.05 -15.73
C ALA A 13 -8.02 -7.49 -16.19
N ARG A 14 -6.91 -7.70 -16.91
CA ARG A 14 -6.49 -9.02 -17.35
C ARG A 14 -5.42 -9.65 -16.48
N ALA A 15 -4.91 -9.00 -15.43
CA ALA A 15 -3.80 -9.50 -14.60
C ALA A 15 -3.95 -10.98 -14.15
N PRO A 16 -2.86 -11.73 -13.93
CA PRO A 16 -2.94 -13.15 -13.56
C PRO A 16 -3.72 -13.32 -12.26
N GLY A 17 -4.60 -14.32 -12.19
CA GLY A 17 -5.46 -14.54 -11.03
C GLY A 17 -6.71 -13.65 -10.99
N MET A 18 -6.96 -12.83 -12.02
CA MET A 18 -8.25 -12.18 -12.22
C MET A 18 -9.23 -13.10 -12.96
N GLY A 19 -10.46 -13.15 -12.48
CA GLY A 19 -11.58 -13.70 -13.23
C GLY A 19 -12.04 -12.70 -14.29
N TRP A 20 -12.65 -13.21 -15.36
CA TRP A 20 -13.26 -12.38 -16.40
C TRP A 20 -14.76 -12.60 -16.41
N TRP A 21 -15.52 -11.52 -16.20
CA TRP A 21 -16.97 -11.53 -16.36
C TRP A 21 -17.32 -11.17 -17.80
N HIS A 22 -18.19 -11.97 -18.42
CA HIS A 22 -18.54 -11.89 -19.85
C HIS A 22 -18.99 -10.49 -20.30
N GLY A 23 -19.58 -9.71 -19.39
CA GLY A 23 -19.97 -8.32 -19.63
C GLY A 23 -18.82 -7.31 -19.57
N GLY A 24 -17.59 -7.75 -19.83
CA GLY A 24 -16.43 -6.89 -20.07
C GLY A 24 -15.80 -6.31 -18.80
N ALA A 25 -15.70 -7.11 -17.74
CA ALA A 25 -15.02 -6.70 -16.51
C ALA A 25 -14.06 -7.79 -16.02
N GLY A 26 -12.80 -7.41 -15.80
CA GLY A 26 -11.91 -8.21 -14.99
C GLY A 26 -12.17 -7.97 -13.52
N TYR A 27 -12.17 -9.03 -12.72
CA TYR A 27 -12.46 -8.96 -11.30
C TYR A 27 -11.59 -9.93 -10.49
N CYS A 28 -11.45 -9.65 -9.20
CA CYS A 28 -10.88 -10.57 -8.23
C CYS A 28 -12.01 -11.17 -7.38
N ASP A 29 -12.10 -12.51 -7.30
CA ASP A 29 -12.95 -13.17 -6.32
C ASP A 29 -12.19 -13.33 -5.00
N THR A 30 -12.66 -12.66 -3.96
CA THR A 30 -12.07 -12.70 -2.61
C THR A 30 -12.68 -13.79 -1.73
N GLY A 31 -13.60 -14.59 -2.26
CA GLY A 31 -14.45 -15.53 -1.53
C GLY A 31 -15.64 -14.87 -0.83
N SER A 32 -15.58 -13.56 -0.55
CA SER A 32 -16.70 -12.81 0.06
C SER A 32 -17.30 -11.74 -0.85
N ALA A 33 -16.58 -11.39 -1.91
CA ALA A 33 -16.92 -10.35 -2.86
C ALA A 33 -16.19 -10.55 -4.19
N TRP A 34 -16.84 -10.15 -5.28
CA TRP A 34 -16.21 -9.88 -6.56
C TRP A 34 -15.83 -8.40 -6.62
N VAL A 35 -14.54 -8.12 -6.74
CA VAL A 35 -13.98 -6.78 -6.84
C VAL A 35 -13.54 -6.53 -8.28
N ALA A 36 -14.32 -5.75 -9.03
CA ALA A 36 -13.99 -5.41 -10.41
C ALA A 36 -12.94 -4.29 -10.50
N ALA A 37 -12.07 -4.37 -11.51
CA ALA A 37 -11.16 -3.30 -11.89
C ALA A 37 -11.89 -2.32 -12.83
N GLY A 38 -12.31 -1.19 -12.30
CA GLY A 38 -13.08 -0.18 -13.01
C GLY A 38 -14.54 -0.56 -13.23
N ARG A 39 -15.22 0.18 -14.09
CA ARG A 39 -16.62 -0.08 -14.46
C ARG A 39 -16.74 -1.22 -15.48
N PRO A 40 -17.66 -2.18 -15.26
CA PRO A 40 -18.02 -3.17 -16.27
C PRO A 40 -18.54 -2.54 -17.57
N ALA A 41 -18.27 -3.18 -18.71
CA ALA A 41 -18.73 -2.69 -20.02
C ALA A 41 -20.25 -2.61 -20.11
N CYS A 42 -20.95 -3.65 -19.64
CA CYS A 42 -22.41 -3.69 -19.58
C CYS A 42 -22.93 -3.86 -18.15
N ASP A 43 -24.23 -3.64 -17.98
CA ASP A 43 -24.91 -3.83 -16.71
C ASP A 43 -25.08 -5.33 -16.40
N GLY A 44 -25.31 -5.65 -15.12
CA GLY A 44 -25.55 -7.02 -14.66
C GLY A 44 -24.42 -7.61 -13.81
N PHE A 45 -23.25 -6.97 -13.71
CA PHE A 45 -22.14 -7.46 -12.88
C PHE A 45 -22.57 -7.65 -11.41
N VAL A 46 -23.33 -6.70 -10.87
CA VAL A 46 -23.84 -6.77 -9.48
C VAL A 46 -24.78 -7.97 -9.28
N LEU A 47 -25.65 -8.22 -10.25
CA LEU A 47 -26.59 -9.35 -10.22
C LEU A 47 -25.84 -10.67 -10.35
N ALA A 48 -24.85 -10.74 -11.24
CA ALA A 48 -24.01 -11.92 -11.42
C ALA A 48 -23.21 -12.26 -10.14
N ALA A 49 -22.61 -11.25 -9.50
CA ALA A 49 -21.94 -11.44 -8.22
C ALA A 49 -22.91 -11.93 -7.14
N ALA A 50 -24.12 -11.34 -7.06
CA ALA A 50 -25.14 -11.75 -6.10
C ALA A 50 -25.62 -13.19 -6.34
N ALA A 51 -25.80 -13.59 -7.60
CA ALA A 51 -26.14 -14.97 -7.97
C ALA A 51 -25.05 -15.98 -7.58
N ALA A 52 -23.78 -15.55 -7.57
CA ALA A 52 -22.66 -16.33 -7.06
C ALA A 52 -22.53 -16.29 -5.52
N GLY A 53 -23.48 -15.68 -4.80
CA GLY A 53 -23.41 -15.50 -3.35
C GLY A 53 -22.31 -14.53 -2.90
N ARG A 54 -21.87 -13.64 -3.79
CA ARG A 54 -20.79 -12.67 -3.54
C ARG A 54 -21.34 -11.25 -3.49
N ARG A 55 -20.68 -10.39 -2.70
CA ARG A 55 -20.88 -8.93 -2.79
C ARG A 55 -20.20 -8.39 -4.06
N ALA A 56 -20.74 -7.33 -4.63
CA ALA A 56 -20.10 -6.62 -5.75
C ALA A 56 -19.47 -5.32 -5.29
N VAL A 57 -18.22 -5.08 -5.69
CA VAL A 57 -17.49 -3.82 -5.48
C VAL A 57 -16.76 -3.45 -6.77
N LEU A 58 -16.80 -2.17 -7.16
CA LEU A 58 -16.04 -1.66 -8.30
C LEU A 58 -14.91 -0.78 -7.76
N PHE A 59 -13.67 -1.14 -8.03
CA PHE A 59 -12.50 -0.39 -7.57
C PHE A 59 -11.95 0.49 -8.68
N GLY A 60 -11.57 1.73 -8.35
CA GLY A 60 -10.85 2.61 -9.27
C GLY A 60 -11.73 3.23 -10.35
N VAL A 61 -13.00 3.46 -10.03
CA VAL A 61 -13.95 4.07 -10.96
C VAL A 61 -13.66 5.58 -11.10
N GLU A 62 -13.78 6.13 -12.30
CA GLU A 62 -13.46 7.54 -12.61
C GLU A 62 -14.68 8.39 -13.02
N ALA A 63 -15.88 7.81 -12.98
CA ALA A 63 -17.12 8.57 -13.14
C ALA A 63 -18.27 7.91 -12.37
N PRO A 64 -19.33 8.64 -12.02
CA PRO A 64 -20.46 8.09 -11.28
C PRO A 64 -21.05 6.83 -11.91
N VAL A 65 -21.46 5.90 -11.06
CA VAL A 65 -22.11 4.64 -11.45
C VAL A 65 -23.54 4.67 -10.96
N ALA A 66 -24.50 4.57 -11.87
CA ALA A 66 -25.91 4.60 -11.54
C ALA A 66 -26.26 3.50 -10.52
N GLY A 67 -27.07 3.85 -9.53
CA GLY A 67 -27.52 2.91 -8.49
C GLY A 67 -26.45 2.47 -7.49
N MET A 68 -25.26 3.09 -7.47
CA MET A 68 -24.20 2.80 -6.50
C MET A 68 -23.83 4.01 -5.64
N LYS A 69 -23.40 3.74 -4.41
CA LYS A 69 -22.72 4.72 -3.56
C LYS A 69 -21.26 4.82 -3.97
N LEU A 70 -20.70 6.02 -3.89
CA LEU A 70 -19.29 6.29 -4.20
C LEU A 70 -18.53 6.64 -2.92
N LEU A 71 -17.38 6.03 -2.75
CA LEU A 71 -16.41 6.38 -1.71
C LEU A 71 -15.14 6.89 -2.39
N HIS A 72 -14.80 8.15 -2.13
CA HIS A 72 -13.59 8.77 -2.68
C HIS A 72 -12.34 8.13 -2.08
N ILE A 73 -11.46 7.58 -2.92
CA ILE A 73 -10.24 6.88 -2.47
C ILE A 73 -8.95 7.61 -2.81
N GLY A 74 -9.00 8.68 -3.59
CA GLY A 74 -7.85 9.45 -4.02
C GLY A 74 -8.07 10.02 -5.40
N GLU A 75 -7.01 10.54 -5.98
CA GLU A 75 -7.05 11.22 -7.27
C GLU A 75 -5.92 10.73 -8.15
N GLN A 76 -6.04 10.89 -9.46
CA GLN A 76 -4.97 10.59 -10.40
C GLN A 76 -4.58 11.82 -11.19
N PRO A 77 -3.27 12.02 -11.42
CA PRO A 77 -2.76 13.13 -12.21
C PRO A 77 -2.87 12.83 -13.70
N TYR A 78 -3.19 13.86 -14.48
CA TYR A 78 -3.08 13.86 -15.94
C TYR A 78 -2.06 14.90 -16.37
N PHE A 79 -1.30 14.56 -17.40
CA PHE A 79 -0.22 15.36 -17.96
C PHE A 79 -0.47 15.56 -19.44
N GLU A 80 -0.48 16.83 -19.86
CA GLU A 80 -0.51 17.24 -21.26
C GLU A 80 0.92 17.49 -21.74
N ARG A 81 1.22 17.08 -22.99
CA ARG A 81 2.55 17.25 -23.59
C ARG A 81 3.03 18.70 -23.55
N THR A 82 2.18 19.64 -23.96
CA THR A 82 2.52 21.07 -24.05
C THR A 82 2.87 21.65 -22.68
N ALA A 83 2.07 21.34 -21.66
CA ALA A 83 2.33 21.74 -20.27
C ALA A 83 3.62 21.11 -19.73
N TRP A 84 3.83 19.80 -19.98
CA TRP A 84 5.03 19.07 -19.59
C TRP A 84 6.29 19.70 -20.18
N ARG A 85 6.33 19.86 -21.50
CA ARG A 85 7.47 20.46 -22.22
C ARG A 85 7.63 21.94 -21.90
N GLY A 86 6.56 22.64 -21.56
CA GLY A 86 6.57 24.05 -21.15
C GLY A 86 7.21 24.29 -19.78
N HIS A 87 7.27 23.28 -18.91
CA HIS A 87 7.78 23.44 -17.55
C HIS A 87 9.33 23.44 -17.47
N LYS A 88 9.91 24.59 -17.12
CA LYS A 88 11.38 24.78 -17.04
C LYS A 88 12.07 23.74 -16.13
N GLY A 89 11.51 23.49 -14.96
CA GLY A 89 12.10 22.56 -13.99
C GLY A 89 12.16 21.12 -14.49
N LEU A 90 11.19 20.67 -15.28
CA LEU A 90 11.18 19.32 -15.84
C LEU A 90 12.22 19.21 -16.95
N ARG A 91 12.25 20.18 -17.88
CA ARG A 91 13.29 20.26 -18.91
C ARG A 91 14.70 20.26 -18.32
N ASP A 92 14.90 20.97 -17.22
CA ASP A 92 16.21 21.03 -16.55
C ASP A 92 16.61 19.68 -15.94
N GLN A 93 15.65 18.88 -15.44
CA GLN A 93 15.92 17.51 -14.97
C GLN A 93 16.25 16.57 -16.14
N VAL A 94 15.50 16.62 -17.24
CA VAL A 94 15.78 15.82 -18.45
C VAL A 94 17.17 16.14 -18.99
N ARG A 95 17.48 17.43 -19.17
CA ARG A 95 18.81 17.90 -19.60
C ARG A 95 19.91 17.47 -18.65
N ARG A 96 19.65 17.44 -17.34
CA ARG A 96 20.61 16.98 -16.33
C ARG A 96 20.90 15.49 -16.46
N ALA A 97 19.89 14.67 -16.72
CA ALA A 97 20.07 13.23 -16.96
C ALA A 97 20.93 12.99 -18.22
N HIS A 98 20.62 13.69 -19.32
CA HIS A 98 21.43 13.61 -20.54
C HIS A 98 22.87 14.09 -20.35
N ARG A 99 23.11 15.21 -19.66
CA ARG A 99 24.47 15.69 -19.36
C ARG A 99 25.29 14.71 -18.52
N LYS A 100 24.62 13.85 -17.76
CA LYS A 100 25.25 12.77 -16.99
C LYS A 100 25.40 11.48 -17.81
N GLY A 101 25.13 11.50 -19.11
CA GLY A 101 25.31 10.35 -19.99
C GLY A 101 24.17 9.33 -19.95
N ALA A 102 23.02 9.65 -19.33
CA ALA A 102 21.86 8.77 -19.41
C ALA A 102 21.16 8.93 -20.77
N VAL A 103 20.74 7.79 -21.33
CA VAL A 103 20.05 7.72 -22.63
C VAL A 103 18.80 6.84 -22.51
N THR A 104 17.79 7.13 -23.31
CA THR A 104 16.56 6.33 -23.41
C THR A 104 16.47 5.63 -24.76
N ARG A 105 15.77 4.50 -24.81
CA ARG A 105 15.40 3.84 -26.06
C ARG A 105 14.09 3.07 -25.92
N VAL A 106 13.32 3.03 -26.99
CA VAL A 106 12.18 2.12 -27.11
C VAL A 106 12.68 0.67 -27.08
N VAL A 107 11.93 -0.18 -26.41
CA VAL A 107 12.21 -1.61 -26.24
C VAL A 107 11.19 -2.39 -27.06
N ARG A 108 11.68 -3.33 -27.89
CA ARG A 108 10.82 -4.25 -28.64
C ARG A 108 10.45 -5.46 -27.78
N ALA A 109 9.25 -6.00 -27.99
CA ALA A 109 8.76 -7.17 -27.25
C ALA A 109 9.75 -8.35 -27.26
N LYS A 110 10.40 -8.63 -28.40
CA LYS A 110 11.40 -9.71 -28.54
C LYS A 110 12.61 -9.55 -27.60
N GLU A 111 12.98 -8.31 -27.27
CA GLU A 111 14.11 -8.04 -26.37
C GLU A 111 13.77 -8.35 -24.91
N LEU A 112 12.50 -8.57 -24.57
CA LEU A 112 12.01 -8.92 -23.23
C LEU A 112 11.57 -10.38 -23.11
N GLU A 113 11.77 -11.19 -24.14
CA GLU A 113 11.55 -12.63 -24.09
C GLU A 113 12.43 -13.28 -22.99
N VAL A 114 11.96 -14.41 -22.47
CA VAL A 114 12.68 -15.14 -21.43
C VAL A 114 14.04 -15.56 -21.96
N GLY A 115 15.11 -15.28 -21.20
CA GLY A 115 16.48 -15.63 -21.55
C GLY A 115 17.28 -14.53 -22.25
N THR A 116 16.66 -13.39 -22.62
CA THR A 116 17.43 -12.27 -23.18
C THR A 116 18.21 -11.50 -22.09
N PRO A 117 19.31 -10.82 -22.46
CA PRO A 117 20.06 -9.99 -21.51
C PRO A 117 19.20 -8.86 -20.90
N LEU A 118 18.43 -8.16 -21.73
CA LEU A 118 17.57 -7.06 -21.26
C LEU A 118 16.47 -7.57 -20.32
N ARG A 119 15.86 -8.72 -20.60
CA ARG A 119 14.91 -9.35 -19.69
C ARG A 119 15.50 -9.55 -18.30
N THR A 120 16.71 -10.10 -18.26
CA THR A 120 17.42 -10.36 -17.00
C THR A 120 17.68 -9.07 -16.23
N GLN A 121 18.08 -7.99 -16.92
CA GLN A 121 18.30 -6.67 -16.32
C GLN A 121 17.00 -6.05 -15.79
N VAL A 122 15.90 -6.13 -16.54
CA VAL A 122 14.59 -5.62 -16.10
C VAL A 122 14.08 -6.40 -14.89
N ASP A 123 14.24 -7.73 -14.87
CA ASP A 123 13.85 -8.56 -13.74
C ASP A 123 14.70 -8.22 -12.49
N ALA A 124 16.00 -7.97 -12.66
CA ALA A 124 16.88 -7.53 -11.58
C ALA A 124 16.49 -6.14 -11.05
N LEU A 125 16.25 -5.18 -11.94
CA LEU A 125 15.76 -3.84 -11.59
C LEU A 125 14.42 -3.92 -10.84
N THR A 126 13.49 -4.75 -11.31
CA THR A 126 12.19 -4.98 -10.68
C THR A 126 12.34 -5.52 -9.27
N ARG A 127 13.17 -6.56 -9.08
CA ARG A 127 13.45 -7.14 -7.77
C ARG A 127 14.09 -6.13 -6.81
N ALA A 128 15.07 -5.37 -7.28
CA ALA A 128 15.73 -4.34 -6.48
C ALA A 128 14.75 -3.23 -6.08
N TRP A 129 13.90 -2.78 -7.01
CA TRP A 129 12.87 -1.79 -6.76
C TRP A 129 11.83 -2.29 -5.74
N LEU A 130 11.36 -3.54 -5.86
CA LEU A 130 10.42 -4.15 -4.92
C LEU A 130 11.04 -4.34 -3.53
N ALA A 131 12.30 -4.76 -3.46
CA ALA A 131 13.03 -4.92 -2.21
C ALA A 131 13.20 -3.59 -1.45
N ALA A 132 13.29 -2.47 -2.16
CA ALA A 132 13.35 -1.13 -1.57
C ALA A 132 11.99 -0.64 -1.02
N ARG A 133 10.86 -1.28 -1.36
CA ARG A 133 9.53 -0.89 -0.88
C ARG A 133 9.25 -1.42 0.53
N ARG A 134 8.49 -0.64 1.29
CA ARG A 134 8.20 -0.89 2.73
C ARG A 134 7.13 -1.95 3.00
N MET A 135 6.38 -2.33 1.96
CA MET A 135 5.22 -3.22 2.06
C MET A 135 5.45 -4.49 1.24
N GLU A 136 4.83 -5.59 1.64
CA GLU A 136 4.76 -6.81 0.81
C GLU A 136 4.14 -6.45 -0.56
N PRO A 137 4.67 -6.98 -1.69
CA PRO A 137 4.08 -6.74 -3.00
C PRO A 137 2.58 -7.06 -3.01
N MET A 138 1.79 -6.05 -3.38
CA MET A 138 0.34 -6.18 -3.51
C MET A 138 -0.01 -6.82 -4.86
N LYS A 139 -1.16 -7.48 -4.90
CA LYS A 139 -1.74 -8.14 -6.09
C LYS A 139 -2.81 -7.26 -6.73
N PHE A 140 -3.61 -7.84 -7.63
CA PHE A 140 -4.71 -7.17 -8.31
C PHE A 140 -4.19 -6.00 -9.18
N VAL A 141 -4.89 -4.87 -9.27
CA VAL A 141 -4.55 -3.78 -10.21
C VAL A 141 -3.24 -3.02 -9.90
N VAL A 142 -2.56 -3.36 -8.81
CA VAL A 142 -1.30 -2.72 -8.37
C VAL A 142 -0.10 -3.66 -8.43
N GLU A 143 -0.27 -4.88 -8.94
CA GLU A 143 0.82 -5.84 -9.10
C GLU A 143 1.91 -5.29 -10.03
N VAL A 144 3.16 -5.44 -9.63
CA VAL A 144 4.32 -4.96 -10.40
C VAL A 144 4.94 -6.12 -11.14
N ASP A 145 4.59 -6.24 -12.42
CA ASP A 145 5.21 -7.20 -13.32
C ASP A 145 5.40 -6.55 -14.70
N PRO A 146 6.49 -5.80 -14.90
CA PRO A 146 6.71 -5.01 -16.11
C PRO A 146 7.00 -5.86 -17.35
N VAL A 147 7.22 -7.17 -17.19
CA VAL A 147 7.54 -8.07 -18.29
C VAL A 147 6.48 -9.13 -18.55
N ARG A 148 5.59 -9.41 -17.59
CA ARG A 148 4.33 -10.11 -17.86
C ARG A 148 3.19 -9.16 -18.23
N SER A 149 3.50 -7.91 -18.57
CA SER A 149 2.52 -6.92 -18.97
C SER A 149 1.65 -7.45 -20.12
N TRP A 150 0.38 -7.13 -19.99
CA TRP A 150 -0.72 -7.55 -20.83
C TRP A 150 -0.75 -6.58 -22.00
N ASP A 151 -0.03 -6.93 -23.07
CA ASP A 151 0.09 -6.11 -24.29
C ASP A 151 0.50 -4.65 -23.99
N PRO A 152 1.67 -4.41 -23.36
CA PRO A 152 2.19 -3.07 -23.17
C PRO A 152 2.42 -2.46 -24.57
N GLN A 153 1.73 -1.37 -24.85
CA GLN A 153 1.81 -0.76 -26.17
C GLN A 153 3.10 0.06 -26.33
N LEU A 154 3.71 0.49 -25.21
CA LEU A 154 4.97 1.21 -25.24
C LEU A 154 5.86 0.81 -24.05
N GLN A 155 7.13 0.55 -24.34
CA GLN A 155 8.15 0.20 -23.35
C GLN A 155 9.44 0.96 -23.66
N ILE A 156 10.03 1.60 -22.66
CA ILE A 156 11.26 2.39 -22.82
C ILE A 156 12.23 2.05 -21.69
N ALA A 157 13.48 1.79 -22.07
CA ALA A 157 14.59 1.56 -21.14
C ALA A 157 15.46 2.81 -21.05
N ALA A 158 15.96 3.12 -19.85
CA ALA A 158 16.99 4.11 -19.62
C ALA A 158 18.31 3.42 -19.25
N VAL A 159 19.37 3.76 -19.97
CA VAL A 159 20.72 3.20 -19.81
C VAL A 159 21.69 4.30 -19.39
N HIS A 160 22.61 3.98 -18.48
CA HIS A 160 23.69 4.87 -18.05
C HIS A 160 24.94 4.02 -17.81
N GLU A 161 26.07 4.39 -18.43
CA GLU A 161 27.34 3.64 -18.34
C GLU A 161 27.20 2.15 -18.70
N GLY A 162 26.28 1.82 -19.62
CA GLY A 162 26.00 0.45 -20.06
C GLY A 162 25.00 -0.31 -19.19
N ASP A 163 24.63 0.23 -18.03
CA ASP A 163 23.69 -0.40 -17.10
C ASP A 163 22.25 0.10 -17.28
N LEU A 164 21.29 -0.82 -17.14
CA LEU A 164 19.87 -0.46 -17.07
C LEU A 164 19.57 0.25 -15.74
N VAL A 165 19.34 1.56 -15.82
CA VAL A 165 19.08 2.41 -14.65
C VAL A 165 17.62 2.84 -14.52
N GLY A 166 16.80 2.59 -15.53
CA GLY A 166 15.37 2.85 -15.46
C GLY A 166 14.58 2.10 -16.53
N PHE A 167 13.29 1.91 -16.29
CA PHE A 167 12.38 1.26 -17.20
C PHE A 167 10.97 1.83 -17.02
N VAL A 168 10.28 2.09 -18.12
CA VAL A 168 8.88 2.51 -18.11
C VAL A 168 8.09 1.64 -19.08
N SER A 169 6.87 1.27 -18.67
CA SER A 169 5.86 0.70 -19.56
C SER A 169 4.58 1.51 -19.49
N ALA A 170 3.95 1.68 -20.65
CA ALA A 170 2.70 2.38 -20.78
C ALA A 170 1.73 1.62 -21.68
N VAL A 171 0.44 1.79 -21.40
CA VAL A 171 -0.68 1.18 -22.13
C VAL A 171 -1.72 2.24 -22.42
N ARG A 172 -2.31 2.20 -23.62
CA ARG A 172 -3.41 3.11 -23.96
C ARG A 172 -4.69 2.70 -23.23
N VAL A 173 -5.32 3.66 -22.58
CA VAL A 173 -6.61 3.47 -21.92
C VAL A 173 -7.69 3.38 -22.99
N PRO A 174 -8.44 2.26 -23.09
CA PRO A 174 -9.43 2.04 -24.14
C PRO A 174 -10.44 3.19 -24.24
N ARG A 175 -10.74 3.59 -25.48
CA ARG A 175 -11.74 4.62 -25.82
C ARG A 175 -11.43 6.02 -25.24
N THR A 176 -10.17 6.31 -24.95
CA THR A 176 -9.70 7.64 -24.57
C THR A 176 -8.45 8.01 -25.35
N SER A 177 -8.08 9.30 -25.35
CA SER A 177 -6.76 9.78 -25.80
C SER A 177 -5.76 9.80 -24.64
N THR A 178 -5.81 8.82 -23.74
CA THR A 178 -4.95 8.79 -22.55
C THR A 178 -4.14 7.49 -22.47
N TRP A 179 -2.87 7.64 -22.15
CA TRP A 179 -1.96 6.56 -21.82
C TRP A 179 -1.77 6.46 -20.31
N LEU A 180 -1.82 5.24 -19.79
CA LEU A 180 -1.47 4.91 -18.42
C LEU A 180 -0.01 4.46 -18.38
N VAL A 181 0.81 5.12 -17.57
CA VAL A 181 2.09 4.57 -17.14
C VAL A 181 1.84 3.50 -16.09
N GLU A 182 2.01 2.26 -16.53
CA GLU A 182 1.80 1.08 -15.72
C GLU A 182 2.93 0.89 -14.71
N HIS A 183 4.17 1.02 -15.18
CA HIS A 183 5.37 0.82 -14.39
C HIS A 183 6.34 1.95 -14.67
N LEU A 184 6.88 2.57 -13.61
CA LEU A 184 7.99 3.52 -13.69
C LEU A 184 9.04 3.10 -12.67
N LEU A 185 10.03 2.38 -13.16
CA LEU A 185 11.11 1.80 -12.36
C LEU A 185 12.37 2.65 -12.54
N ARG A 186 13.02 2.95 -11.42
CA ARG A 186 14.28 3.71 -11.37
C ARG A 186 15.22 3.03 -10.39
N SER A 187 16.46 2.80 -10.82
CA SER A 187 17.54 2.33 -9.95
C SER A 187 17.92 3.42 -8.93
N PRO A 188 18.27 3.07 -7.68
CA PRO A 188 18.86 4.02 -6.73
C PRO A 188 20.15 4.68 -7.24
N THR A 189 20.90 3.99 -8.09
CA THR A 189 22.14 4.51 -8.70
C THR A 189 21.87 5.41 -9.92
N ALA A 190 20.62 5.49 -10.38
CA ALA A 190 20.27 6.27 -11.55
C ALA A 190 20.49 7.77 -11.32
N PRO A 191 21.09 8.50 -12.29
CA PRO A 191 21.20 9.94 -12.24
C PRO A 191 19.88 10.66 -11.93
N ASN A 192 19.96 11.80 -11.26
CA ASN A 192 18.80 12.65 -11.06
C ASN A 192 18.26 13.14 -12.42
N GLY A 193 16.94 12.99 -12.60
CA GLY A 193 16.25 13.31 -13.85
C GLY A 193 15.87 12.11 -14.70
N VAL A 194 16.31 10.88 -14.38
CA VAL A 194 15.98 9.69 -15.19
C VAL A 194 14.48 9.38 -15.23
N ALA A 195 13.75 9.62 -14.13
CA ALA A 195 12.30 9.39 -14.13
C ALA A 195 11.59 10.40 -15.06
N GLU A 196 11.98 11.66 -14.99
CA GLU A 196 11.51 12.72 -15.87
C GLU A 196 11.89 12.42 -17.33
N MET A 197 13.12 11.98 -17.61
CA MET A 197 13.61 11.60 -18.94
C MET A 197 12.84 10.41 -19.55
N LEU A 198 12.50 9.39 -18.74
CA LEU A 198 11.66 8.28 -19.19
C LEU A 198 10.25 8.74 -19.57
N LEU A 199 9.64 9.63 -18.79
CA LEU A 199 8.32 10.17 -19.10
C LEU A 199 8.35 11.12 -20.30
N ASP A 200 9.43 11.89 -20.46
CA ASP A 200 9.66 12.73 -21.64
C ASP A 200 9.77 11.88 -22.92
N ALA A 201 10.53 10.78 -22.85
CA ALA A 201 10.63 9.81 -23.94
C ALA A 201 9.31 9.10 -24.23
N VAL A 202 8.44 8.89 -23.24
CA VAL A 202 7.07 8.42 -23.49
C VAL A 202 6.33 9.46 -24.32
N PHE A 203 6.34 10.73 -23.94
CA PHE A 203 5.72 11.78 -24.74
C PHE A 203 6.25 11.81 -26.18
N ASP A 204 7.54 11.57 -26.42
CA ASP A 204 8.08 11.54 -27.79
C ASP A 204 7.37 10.52 -28.72
N GLU A 205 6.82 9.45 -28.15
CA GLU A 205 6.12 8.36 -28.88
C GLU A 205 4.60 8.55 -28.96
N LEU A 206 4.03 9.49 -28.20
CA LEU A 206 2.59 9.78 -28.20
C LEU A 206 2.22 10.73 -29.35
N GLU A 207 0.94 10.83 -29.68
CA GLU A 207 0.44 11.96 -30.49
C GLU A 207 0.31 13.25 -29.64
N ASP A 208 0.20 14.42 -30.28
CA ASP A 208 0.06 15.70 -29.57
C ASP A 208 -1.26 15.82 -28.80
N SER A 209 -2.32 15.15 -29.26
CA SER A 209 -3.64 15.13 -28.62
C SER A 209 -3.74 14.18 -27.42
N GLU A 210 -2.71 13.37 -27.21
CA GLU A 210 -2.72 12.32 -26.20
C GLU A 210 -2.14 12.79 -24.87
N ASN A 211 -2.81 12.36 -23.80
CA ASN A 211 -2.47 12.65 -22.42
C ASN A 211 -1.80 11.46 -21.77
N LEU A 212 -1.04 11.73 -20.71
CA LEU A 212 -0.42 10.70 -19.89
C LEU A 212 -1.03 10.74 -18.48
N THR A 213 -1.20 9.58 -17.84
CA THR A 213 -1.52 9.48 -16.41
C THR A 213 -0.59 8.49 -15.72
N LEU A 214 -0.25 8.78 -14.47
CA LEU A 214 0.52 7.88 -13.60
C LEU A 214 -0.39 7.04 -12.69
N GLY A 215 -1.70 7.01 -12.99
CA GLY A 215 -2.73 6.34 -12.21
C GLY A 215 -2.94 6.93 -10.81
N LEU A 216 -3.69 6.21 -9.98
CA LEU A 216 -4.13 6.64 -8.65
C LEU A 216 -2.99 7.07 -7.72
N ALA A 217 -3.13 8.24 -7.09
CA ALA A 217 -2.48 8.61 -5.85
C ALA A 217 -3.50 8.39 -4.71
N PRO A 218 -3.39 7.30 -3.95
CA PRO A 218 -4.40 6.97 -2.95
C PRO A 218 -4.39 8.00 -1.82
N LEU A 219 -5.58 8.24 -1.26
CA LEU A 219 -5.82 9.03 -0.06
C LEU A 219 -5.36 10.48 -0.13
N CYS A 220 -5.10 11.05 -1.31
CA CYS A 220 -4.59 12.42 -1.45
C CYS A 220 -5.63 13.55 -1.21
N GLY A 221 -6.85 13.23 -0.79
CA GLY A 221 -7.89 14.22 -0.49
C GLY A 221 -7.80 14.86 0.90
N THR A 222 -8.70 15.82 1.15
CA THR A 222 -8.76 16.66 2.36
C THR A 222 -9.66 16.11 3.46
N ALA A 223 -10.39 15.02 3.19
CA ALA A 223 -11.34 14.45 4.15
C ALA A 223 -10.64 13.98 5.44
N CYS A 224 -11.27 14.20 6.60
CA CYS A 224 -10.70 13.89 7.91
C CYS A 224 -10.29 12.43 8.03
N TRP A 225 -11.14 11.50 7.59
CA TRP A 225 -10.86 10.06 7.66
C TRP A 225 -9.66 9.66 6.79
N GLN A 226 -9.46 10.31 5.63
CA GLN A 226 -8.30 10.06 4.77
C GLN A 226 -7.00 10.51 5.45
N ARG A 227 -7.04 11.66 6.15
CA ARG A 227 -5.90 12.16 6.94
C ARG A 227 -5.57 11.21 8.09
N THR A 228 -6.58 10.78 8.85
CA THR A 228 -6.41 9.85 9.97
C THR A 228 -5.87 8.50 9.50
N PHE A 229 -6.46 7.95 8.43
CA PHE A 229 -6.02 6.67 7.88
C PHE A 229 -4.60 6.76 7.35
N ARG A 230 -4.26 7.82 6.59
CA ARG A 230 -2.90 8.05 6.07
C ARG A 230 -1.86 8.13 7.19
N TRP A 231 -2.18 8.84 8.27
CA TRP A 231 -1.33 8.90 9.45
C TRP A 231 -1.11 7.51 10.04
N ALA A 232 -2.18 6.72 10.20
CA ALA A 232 -2.09 5.36 10.73
C ALA A 232 -1.26 4.44 9.83
N VAL A 233 -1.45 4.44 8.51
CA VAL A 233 -0.75 3.49 7.63
C VAL A 233 0.63 3.95 7.16
N ARG A 234 1.08 5.16 7.52
CA ARG A 234 2.38 5.73 7.13
C ARG A 234 3.60 4.83 7.41
N PRO A 235 3.66 4.07 8.52
CA PRO A 235 4.76 3.14 8.77
C PRO A 235 4.77 1.96 7.77
N LEU A 236 3.62 1.62 7.18
CA LEU A 236 3.46 0.53 6.22
C LEU A 236 3.67 1.01 4.78
N TYR A 237 3.11 2.15 4.39
CA TYR A 237 3.22 2.69 3.04
C TYR A 237 3.30 4.23 3.02
N ASP A 238 4.19 4.75 2.17
CA ASP A 238 4.42 6.19 2.04
C ASP A 238 3.53 6.81 0.95
N PHE A 239 2.23 6.95 1.25
CA PHE A 239 1.26 7.58 0.36
C PHE A 239 1.61 9.05 0.08
N ASP A 240 2.13 9.77 1.08
CA ASP A 240 2.54 11.17 0.94
C ASP A 240 3.73 11.30 -0.02
N GLY A 241 4.73 10.43 0.09
CA GLY A 241 5.87 10.38 -0.84
C GLY A 241 5.43 10.13 -2.28
N LEU A 242 4.50 9.19 -2.49
CA LEU A 242 3.94 8.92 -3.83
C LEU A 242 3.17 10.12 -4.38
N PHE A 243 2.31 10.74 -3.58
CA PHE A 243 1.56 11.93 -3.99
C PHE A 243 2.50 13.09 -4.32
N ARG A 244 3.47 13.40 -3.45
CA ARG A 244 4.47 14.46 -3.69
C ARG A 244 5.31 14.20 -4.93
N PHE A 245 5.69 12.94 -5.18
CA PHE A 245 6.39 12.57 -6.40
C PHE A 245 5.56 12.93 -7.64
N LYS A 246 4.29 12.53 -7.67
CA LYS A 246 3.36 12.84 -8.77
C LYS A 246 3.09 14.34 -8.90
N GLN A 247 2.95 15.05 -7.79
CA GLN A 247 2.74 16.50 -7.76
C GLN A 247 3.95 17.28 -8.28
N ARG A 248 5.18 16.85 -7.94
CA ARG A 248 6.43 17.44 -8.44
C ARG A 248 6.59 17.33 -9.96
N LEU A 249 5.83 16.45 -10.60
CA LEU A 249 5.79 16.33 -12.06
C LEU A 249 4.85 17.35 -12.71
N HIS A 250 4.27 18.28 -11.94
CA HIS A 250 3.42 19.36 -12.42
C HIS A 250 2.27 18.89 -13.33
N PRO A 251 1.37 18.03 -12.81
CA PRO A 251 0.22 17.58 -13.58
C PRO A 251 -0.68 18.74 -13.96
N SER A 252 -1.24 18.69 -15.17
CA SER A 252 -2.20 19.68 -15.68
C SER A 252 -3.48 19.65 -14.85
N ILE A 253 -3.95 18.46 -14.47
CA ILE A 253 -5.16 18.28 -13.68
C ILE A 253 -5.10 17.02 -12.81
N TRP A 254 -5.78 17.06 -11.67
CA TRP A 254 -6.07 15.90 -10.84
C TRP A 254 -7.54 15.51 -11.01
N ARG A 255 -7.82 14.22 -11.21
CA ARG A 255 -9.19 13.71 -11.28
C ARG A 255 -9.47 12.73 -10.15
N PRO A 256 -10.64 12.83 -9.49
CA PRO A 256 -11.03 11.92 -8.43
C PRO A 256 -11.25 10.49 -8.92
N VAL A 257 -10.99 9.55 -8.02
CA VAL A 257 -11.14 8.11 -8.21
C VAL A 257 -11.91 7.54 -7.03
N TRP A 258 -12.83 6.62 -7.30
CA TRP A 258 -13.77 6.10 -6.32
C TRP A 258 -13.76 4.57 -6.21
N ILE A 259 -14.19 4.08 -5.05
CA ILE A 259 -14.82 2.76 -4.93
C ILE A 259 -16.32 2.95 -5.10
N ALA A 260 -16.95 2.18 -5.98
CA ALA A 260 -18.40 2.14 -6.12
C ALA A 260 -18.96 0.83 -5.54
N TYR A 261 -20.03 0.93 -4.76
CA TYR A 261 -20.65 -0.23 -4.09
C TYR A 261 -22.18 -0.07 -3.99
N PRO A 262 -22.95 -1.17 -3.99
CA PRO A 262 -24.40 -1.13 -3.82
C PRO A 262 -24.86 -0.44 -2.52
N PRO A 263 -25.99 0.30 -2.52
CA PRO A 263 -26.46 1.09 -1.37
C PRO A 263 -26.70 0.30 -0.08
N LYS A 264 -27.02 -1.00 -0.21
CA LYS A 264 -27.24 -1.94 0.90
C LYS A 264 -25.95 -2.40 1.59
N GLN A 265 -24.78 -2.17 0.98
CA GLN A 265 -23.49 -2.53 1.56
C GLN A 265 -22.91 -1.37 2.38
N SER A 266 -22.05 -1.70 3.35
CA SER A 266 -21.35 -0.70 4.15
C SER A 266 -20.06 -0.23 3.45
N PRO A 267 -19.66 1.05 3.59
CA PRO A 267 -18.40 1.55 3.04
C PRO A 267 -17.19 0.81 3.61
N ILE A 268 -17.21 0.46 4.90
CA ILE A 268 -16.14 -0.30 5.55
C ILE A 268 -16.03 -1.71 4.94
N GLY A 269 -17.17 -2.36 4.65
CA GLY A 269 -17.19 -3.65 3.96
C GLY A 269 -16.55 -3.58 2.58
N ALA A 270 -16.88 -2.55 1.79
CA ALA A 270 -16.30 -2.34 0.47
C ALA A 270 -14.78 -2.09 0.53
N ILE A 271 -14.30 -1.31 1.51
CA ILE A 271 -12.86 -1.13 1.74
C ILE A 271 -12.20 -2.48 2.07
N ALA A 272 -12.78 -3.26 2.98
CA ALA A 272 -12.24 -4.55 3.38
C ALA A 272 -12.13 -5.53 2.20
N ASP A 273 -13.10 -5.52 1.29
CA ASP A 273 -13.08 -6.36 0.09
C ASP A 273 -11.99 -5.93 -0.90
N CYS A 274 -11.81 -4.63 -1.12
CA CYS A 274 -10.70 -4.11 -1.92
C CYS A 274 -9.33 -4.47 -1.30
N LEU A 275 -9.18 -4.35 0.03
CA LEU A 275 -7.96 -4.75 0.72
C LEU A 275 -7.68 -6.25 0.58
N ARG A 276 -8.71 -7.10 0.64
CA ARG A 276 -8.57 -8.54 0.37
C ARG A 276 -8.12 -8.81 -1.06
N ALA A 277 -8.66 -8.10 -2.04
CA ALA A 277 -8.22 -8.21 -3.42
C ALA A 277 -6.74 -7.83 -3.58
N PHE A 278 -6.28 -6.76 -2.91
CA PHE A 278 -4.86 -6.37 -2.93
C PHE A 278 -3.94 -7.34 -2.19
N ALA A 279 -4.40 -7.97 -1.11
CA ALA A 279 -3.64 -9.02 -0.45
C ALA A 279 -3.53 -10.27 -1.34
N GLY A 280 -4.59 -10.57 -2.10
CA GLY A 280 -4.77 -11.79 -2.91
C GLY A 280 -4.57 -13.09 -2.13
N GLU A 281 -4.78 -13.01 -0.83
CA GLU A 281 -4.85 -14.09 0.16
C GLU A 281 -5.55 -13.53 1.43
N SER A 282 -5.48 -14.26 2.55
CA SER A 282 -5.99 -13.74 3.82
C SER A 282 -5.26 -12.46 4.25
N LEU A 283 -6.01 -11.41 4.59
CA LEU A 283 -5.48 -10.15 5.11
C LEU A 283 -4.55 -10.35 6.31
N MET A 284 -4.84 -11.33 7.17
CA MET A 284 -4.00 -11.63 8.33
C MET A 284 -2.60 -12.07 7.91
N ARG A 285 -2.47 -13.04 7.00
CA ARG A 285 -1.16 -13.48 6.49
C ARG A 285 -0.42 -12.36 5.74
N PHE A 286 -1.13 -11.58 4.94
CA PHE A 286 -0.52 -10.43 4.24
C PHE A 286 -0.01 -9.38 5.23
N GLY A 287 -0.82 -9.04 6.24
CA GLY A 287 -0.44 -8.16 7.33
C GLY A 287 0.78 -8.70 8.07
N LEU A 288 0.76 -9.98 8.43
CA LEU A 288 1.88 -10.70 9.05
C LEU A 288 3.16 -10.54 8.22
N ARG A 289 3.15 -10.90 6.93
CA ARG A 289 4.31 -10.76 6.05
C ARG A 289 4.79 -9.31 5.91
N THR A 290 3.86 -8.36 5.88
CA THR A 290 4.18 -6.93 5.87
C THR A 290 4.88 -6.49 7.16
N LEU A 291 4.42 -6.95 8.32
CA LEU A 291 5.06 -6.68 9.61
C LEU A 291 6.46 -7.30 9.67
N TRP A 292 6.64 -8.50 9.11
CA TRP A 292 7.92 -9.20 9.06
C TRP A 292 8.97 -8.49 8.21
N ARG A 293 8.57 -7.72 7.18
CA ARG A 293 9.51 -7.00 6.31
C ARG A 293 10.17 -5.79 6.95
N ARG A 294 9.61 -5.22 8.03
CA ARG A 294 10.10 -3.94 8.58
C ARG A 294 10.26 -3.96 10.10
N PRO A 295 11.46 -3.63 10.62
CA PRO A 295 11.70 -3.58 12.07
C PRO A 295 10.74 -2.66 12.83
N GLY A 296 10.35 -1.52 12.22
CA GLY A 296 9.43 -0.55 12.83
C GLY A 296 7.94 -0.88 12.66
N ALA A 297 7.58 -1.79 11.76
CA ALA A 297 6.18 -2.15 11.54
C ALA A 297 5.62 -2.97 12.71
N ALA A 298 6.44 -3.86 13.29
CA ALA A 298 6.11 -4.57 14.52
C ALA A 298 5.77 -3.62 15.69
N ALA A 299 6.60 -2.60 15.91
CA ALA A 299 6.34 -1.59 16.95
C ALA A 299 5.01 -0.85 16.71
N PHE A 300 4.73 -0.48 15.45
CA PHE A 300 3.45 0.13 15.11
C PHE A 300 2.26 -0.79 15.36
N ALA A 301 2.34 -2.05 14.92
CA ALA A 301 1.26 -3.03 15.08
C ALA A 301 0.95 -3.34 16.54
N MET A 302 1.93 -3.24 17.43
CA MET A 302 1.72 -3.37 18.87
C MET A 302 1.16 -2.11 19.51
N ALA A 303 1.60 -0.92 19.06
CA ALA A 303 1.13 0.35 19.61
C ALA A 303 -0.37 0.57 19.39
N VAL A 304 -0.88 0.23 18.19
CA VAL A 304 -2.29 0.46 17.82
C VAL A 304 -3.31 -0.19 18.77
N PRO A 305 -3.26 -1.51 19.04
CA PRO A 305 -4.18 -2.14 20.00
C PRO A 305 -3.87 -1.77 21.46
N LEU A 306 -2.64 -1.36 21.77
CA LEU A 306 -2.27 -0.92 23.11
C LEU A 306 -2.96 0.39 23.49
N VAL A 307 -3.20 1.30 22.55
CA VAL A 307 -3.92 2.57 22.81
C VAL A 307 -5.30 2.38 23.47
N PRO A 308 -6.27 1.65 22.88
CA PRO A 308 -7.58 1.46 23.51
C PRO A 308 -7.49 0.65 24.81
N TRP A 309 -6.52 -0.25 24.93
CA TRP A 309 -6.25 -0.98 26.18
C TRP A 309 -5.85 -0.02 27.30
N THR A 310 -4.85 0.82 27.07
CA THR A 310 -4.36 1.82 28.03
C THR A 310 -5.44 2.83 28.40
N LEU A 311 -6.25 3.28 27.43
CA LEU A 311 -7.41 4.12 27.72
C LEU A 311 -8.44 3.40 28.60
N GLY A 312 -8.64 2.09 28.37
CA GLY A 312 -9.46 1.23 29.22
C GLY A 312 -8.92 1.13 30.65
N LEU A 313 -7.60 0.98 30.83
CA LEU A 313 -6.96 0.97 32.14
C LEU A 313 -7.15 2.30 32.86
N PHE A 314 -6.93 3.43 32.17
CA PHE A 314 -7.19 4.77 32.72
C PHE A 314 -8.66 4.94 33.12
N GLY A 315 -9.60 4.46 32.30
CA GLY A 315 -11.02 4.49 32.62
C GLY A 315 -11.37 3.67 33.87
N LEU A 316 -10.85 2.44 33.96
CA LEU A 316 -11.05 1.57 35.13
C LEU A 316 -10.43 2.17 36.40
N ALA A 317 -9.26 2.79 36.29
CA ALA A 317 -8.59 3.48 37.39
C ALA A 317 -9.40 4.69 37.87
N ALA A 318 -9.87 5.53 36.95
CA ALA A 318 -10.71 6.69 37.26
C ALA A 318 -12.07 6.31 37.88
N MET A 319 -12.62 5.15 37.51
CA MET A 319 -13.87 4.62 38.07
C MET A 319 -13.65 3.83 39.38
N HIS A 320 -12.42 3.72 39.87
CA HIS A 320 -12.05 2.86 41.01
C HIS A 320 -12.50 1.39 40.85
N ARG A 321 -12.52 0.89 39.61
CA ARG A 321 -12.94 -0.48 39.24
C ARG A 321 -11.75 -1.36 38.87
N ALA A 322 -10.80 -1.52 39.79
CA ALA A 322 -9.61 -2.35 39.55
C ALA A 322 -9.85 -3.86 39.73
N GLY A 323 -10.97 -4.25 40.36
CA GLY A 323 -11.34 -5.64 40.67
C GLY A 323 -11.29 -6.65 39.49
N PRO A 324 -11.76 -6.31 38.27
CA PRO A 324 -11.69 -7.23 37.13
C PRO A 324 -10.26 -7.69 36.78
N LEU A 325 -9.27 -6.81 36.95
CA LEU A 325 -7.86 -7.10 36.66
C LEU A 325 -7.08 -7.56 37.89
N GLY A 326 -7.66 -7.45 39.09
CA GLY A 326 -7.02 -7.87 40.33
C GLY A 326 -5.90 -6.93 40.81
N PHE A 327 -5.85 -5.71 40.29
CA PHE A 327 -4.88 -4.69 40.72
C PHE A 327 -5.45 -3.82 41.85
N SER A 328 -4.56 -3.19 42.63
CA SER A 328 -4.94 -2.02 43.45
C SER A 328 -5.13 -0.80 42.55
N GLY A 329 -5.86 0.22 43.04
CA GLY A 329 -6.11 1.44 42.28
C GLY A 329 -4.82 2.17 41.85
N ASP A 330 -3.85 2.26 42.75
CA ASP A 330 -2.56 2.92 42.48
C ASP A 330 -1.70 2.13 41.49
N LEU A 331 -1.70 0.80 41.61
CA LEU A 331 -0.97 -0.07 40.69
C LEU A 331 -1.56 -0.01 39.27
N LEU A 332 -2.88 0.13 39.16
CA LEU A 332 -3.57 0.30 37.87
C LEU A 332 -3.21 1.63 37.19
N TRP A 333 -3.10 2.72 37.95
CA TRP A 333 -2.58 4.01 37.43
C TRP A 333 -1.13 3.90 36.97
N GLY A 334 -0.28 3.23 37.75
CA GLY A 334 1.10 2.96 37.38
C GLY A 334 1.22 2.18 36.07
N TRP A 335 0.40 1.13 35.90
CA TRP A 335 0.37 0.33 34.68
C TRP A 335 -0.11 1.13 33.46
N ALA A 336 -1.17 1.94 33.62
CA ALA A 336 -1.67 2.78 32.54
C ALA A 336 -0.62 3.83 32.10
N LEU A 337 0.14 4.40 33.04
CA LEU A 337 1.22 5.33 32.72
C LEU A 337 2.40 4.63 32.02
N PHE A 338 2.78 3.43 32.48
CA PHE A 338 3.80 2.61 31.83
C PHE A 338 3.42 2.31 30.37
N ASP A 339 2.20 1.84 30.13
CA ASP A 339 1.73 1.56 28.78
C ASP A 339 1.71 2.83 27.91
N ALA A 340 1.32 3.98 28.47
CA ALA A 340 1.34 5.25 27.73
C ALA A 340 2.76 5.63 27.26
N VAL A 341 3.77 5.41 28.11
CA VAL A 341 5.19 5.59 27.75
C VAL A 341 5.61 4.57 26.68
N LEU A 342 5.19 3.31 26.82
CA LEU A 342 5.47 2.25 25.86
C LEU A 342 4.88 2.56 24.48
N ILE A 343 3.62 3.03 24.43
CA ILE A 343 2.93 3.50 23.22
C ILE A 343 3.74 4.62 22.55
N ALA A 344 4.12 5.66 23.30
CA ALA A 344 4.88 6.78 22.75
C ALA A 344 6.23 6.32 22.18
N GLY A 345 6.92 5.44 22.89
CA GLY A 345 8.16 4.83 22.44
C GLY A 345 7.97 3.98 21.17
N MET A 346 6.93 3.16 21.10
CA MET A 346 6.61 2.32 19.94
C MET A 346 6.24 3.15 18.70
N PHE A 347 5.45 4.23 18.84
CA PHE A 347 5.17 5.14 17.73
C PHE A 347 6.43 5.87 17.25
N ARG A 348 7.30 6.28 18.18
CA ARG A 348 8.61 6.84 17.83
C ARG A 348 9.47 5.82 17.07
N ALA A 349 9.51 4.56 17.53
CA ALA A 349 10.25 3.49 16.86
C ALA A 349 9.67 3.13 15.50
N ALA A 350 8.35 3.24 15.32
CA ALA A 350 7.69 3.06 14.03
C ALA A 350 8.10 4.15 13.03
N ALA A 351 8.25 5.39 13.48
CA ALA A 351 8.65 6.52 12.64
C ALA A 351 10.15 6.53 12.34
N THR A 352 10.98 6.39 13.38
CA THR A 352 12.44 6.44 13.32
C THR A 352 13.04 5.26 14.07
N PRO A 353 13.00 4.05 13.49
CA PRO A 353 13.54 2.87 14.15
C PRO A 353 15.03 3.08 14.38
N THR A 354 15.46 3.10 15.63
CA THR A 354 16.87 3.03 16.04
C THR A 354 17.10 1.73 16.79
N ARG A 355 18.30 1.15 16.70
CA ARG A 355 18.59 -0.11 17.40
C ARG A 355 18.40 0.07 18.91
N ARG A 356 18.93 1.16 19.47
CA ARG A 356 18.78 1.49 20.90
C ARG A 356 17.33 1.55 21.33
N LEU A 357 16.48 2.28 20.60
CA LEU A 357 15.06 2.39 20.96
C LEU A 357 14.32 1.05 20.85
N LEU A 358 14.55 0.27 19.77
CA LEU A 358 13.93 -1.05 19.63
C LEU A 358 14.40 -2.02 20.73
N SER A 359 15.67 -1.98 21.12
CA SER A 359 16.19 -2.79 22.23
C SER A 359 15.59 -2.37 23.57
N LEU A 360 15.44 -1.08 23.84
CA LEU A 360 14.79 -0.58 25.05
C LEU A 360 13.32 -1.03 25.12
N LEU A 361 12.58 -0.89 24.02
CA LEU A 361 11.19 -1.33 23.94
C LEU A 361 11.05 -2.85 24.09
N TRP A 362 11.99 -3.61 23.52
CA TRP A 362 12.01 -5.06 23.68
C TRP A 362 12.23 -5.48 25.14
N VAL A 363 13.19 -4.87 25.83
CA VAL A 363 13.43 -5.11 27.26
C VAL A 363 12.21 -4.71 28.09
N ALA A 364 11.61 -3.55 27.82
CA ALA A 364 10.39 -3.11 28.49
C ALA A 364 9.24 -4.12 28.31
N ALA A 365 9.02 -4.61 27.08
CA ALA A 365 8.01 -5.63 26.79
C ALA A 365 8.30 -6.97 27.47
N LEU A 366 9.58 -7.34 27.63
CA LEU A 366 9.98 -8.56 28.35
C LEU A 366 9.71 -8.46 29.85
N ILE A 367 10.01 -7.31 30.45
CA ILE A 367 9.72 -7.02 31.86
C ILE A 367 8.20 -7.05 32.09
N ASP A 368 7.44 -6.39 31.22
CA ASP A 368 5.97 -6.40 31.26
C ASP A 368 5.40 -7.82 31.13
N ALA A 369 5.92 -8.64 30.20
CA ALA A 369 5.53 -10.04 30.07
C ALA A 369 5.80 -10.86 31.35
N ALA A 370 6.95 -10.65 31.99
CA ALA A 370 7.27 -11.33 33.24
C ALA A 370 6.32 -10.91 34.37
N LEU A 371 6.12 -9.61 34.56
CA LEU A 371 5.26 -9.07 35.61
C LEU A 371 3.79 -9.46 35.42
N SER A 372 3.28 -9.34 34.19
CA SER A 372 1.90 -9.71 33.85
C SER A 372 1.66 -11.22 34.02
N THR A 373 2.65 -12.06 33.70
CA THR A 373 2.56 -13.51 33.93
C THR A 373 2.56 -13.85 35.41
N THR A 374 3.49 -13.28 36.18
CA THR A 374 3.56 -13.47 37.64
C THR A 374 2.26 -13.03 38.32
N HIS A 375 1.70 -11.88 37.93
CA HIS A 375 0.42 -11.39 38.44
C HIS A 375 -0.72 -12.37 38.19
N VAL A 376 -0.81 -12.97 36.99
CA VAL A 376 -1.83 -13.98 36.69
C VAL A 376 -1.60 -15.27 37.48
N LEU A 377 -0.35 -15.66 37.76
CA LEU A 377 -0.04 -16.82 38.60
C LEU A 377 -0.42 -16.60 40.07
N GLU A 378 -0.23 -15.39 40.60
CA GLU A 378 -0.53 -15.04 41.99
C GLU A 378 -2.03 -14.83 42.23
N VAL A 379 -2.69 -14.07 41.36
CA VAL A 379 -4.10 -13.66 41.54
C VAL A 379 -5.07 -14.62 40.83
N GLY A 380 -4.55 -15.53 40.01
CA GLY A 380 -5.33 -16.46 39.19
C GLY A 380 -6.08 -15.76 38.05
N LEU A 381 -6.79 -16.55 37.24
CA LEU A 381 -7.63 -16.02 36.15
C LEU A 381 -8.89 -15.29 36.65
N GLY A 382 -9.20 -15.41 37.94
CA GLY A 382 -10.40 -14.82 38.55
C GLY A 382 -11.68 -15.55 38.16
N SER A 383 -12.81 -14.99 38.59
CA SER A 383 -14.16 -15.51 38.34
C SER A 383 -15.03 -14.49 37.60
N GLY A 384 -16.04 -14.96 36.88
CA GLY A 384 -16.97 -14.12 36.11
C GLY A 384 -16.67 -14.05 34.61
N LEU A 385 -17.54 -13.40 33.85
CA LEU A 385 -17.51 -13.40 32.37
C LEU A 385 -16.36 -12.61 31.75
N LEU A 386 -15.84 -11.58 32.44
CA LEU A 386 -14.83 -10.67 31.89
C LEU A 386 -13.42 -10.84 32.50
N GLY A 387 -13.30 -11.41 33.70
CA GLY A 387 -12.03 -11.55 34.42
C GLY A 387 -11.00 -12.42 33.69
N PRO A 388 -11.30 -13.70 33.43
CA PRO A 388 -10.38 -14.61 32.74
C PRO A 388 -9.89 -14.12 31.36
N PRO A 389 -10.75 -13.64 30.45
CA PRO A 389 -10.27 -13.18 29.14
C PRO A 389 -9.42 -11.91 29.22
N LEU A 390 -9.75 -10.97 30.11
CA LEU A 390 -8.96 -9.74 30.28
C LEU A 390 -7.57 -10.02 30.88
N ARG A 391 -7.49 -10.89 31.88
CA ARG A 391 -6.22 -11.27 32.52
C ARG A 391 -5.35 -12.11 31.58
N LEU A 392 -5.95 -13.01 30.81
CA LEU A 392 -5.23 -13.77 29.79
C LEU A 392 -4.68 -12.85 28.69
N LEU A 393 -5.49 -11.88 28.23
CA LEU A 393 -5.05 -10.90 27.25
C LEU A 393 -3.89 -10.04 27.80
N ALA A 394 -3.98 -9.60 29.05
CA ALA A 394 -2.95 -8.83 29.74
C ALA A 394 -1.61 -9.58 29.84
N ALA A 395 -1.64 -10.91 30.01
CA ALA A 395 -0.41 -11.73 30.03
C ALA A 395 0.11 -12.07 28.63
N LEU A 396 -0.77 -12.39 27.67
CA LEU A 396 -0.35 -12.82 26.33
C LEU A 396 0.16 -11.66 25.45
N ALA A 397 -0.44 -10.48 25.56
CA ALA A 397 -0.09 -9.36 24.69
C ALA A 397 1.38 -8.91 24.84
N PRO A 398 1.93 -8.75 26.06
CA PRO A 398 3.34 -8.42 26.25
C PRO A 398 4.29 -9.52 25.77
N ILE A 399 3.92 -10.80 25.92
CA ILE A 399 4.70 -11.94 25.41
C ILE A 399 4.82 -11.82 23.89
N ILE A 400 3.70 -11.62 23.18
CA ILE A 400 3.69 -11.43 21.72
C ILE A 400 4.54 -10.20 21.34
N ALA A 401 4.38 -9.09 22.07
CA ALA A 401 5.16 -7.87 21.85
C ALA A 401 6.66 -8.12 21.97
N SER A 402 7.10 -8.87 22.99
CA SER A 402 8.50 -9.20 23.23
C SER A 402 9.10 -10.03 22.10
N VAL A 403 8.37 -11.02 21.58
CA VAL A 403 8.82 -11.86 20.45
C VAL A 403 8.96 -11.03 19.17
N LEU A 404 7.96 -10.19 18.88
CA LEU A 404 7.95 -9.37 17.67
C LEU A 404 9.05 -8.29 17.71
N LEU A 405 9.20 -7.58 18.84
CA LEU A 405 10.23 -6.55 19.02
C LEU A 405 11.64 -7.15 19.05
N GLY A 406 11.83 -8.31 19.70
CA GLY A 406 13.12 -9.00 19.73
C GLY A 406 13.62 -9.38 18.34
N ARG A 407 12.72 -9.85 17.47
CA ARG A 407 13.04 -10.10 16.05
C ARG A 407 13.33 -8.83 15.25
N SER A 408 12.62 -7.73 15.53
CA SER A 408 12.94 -6.44 14.91
C SER A 408 14.35 -5.96 15.27
N VAL A 409 14.81 -6.24 16.49
CA VAL A 409 16.19 -5.97 16.91
C VAL A 409 17.17 -6.87 16.14
N SER A 410 16.90 -8.18 16.02
CA SER A 410 17.82 -9.15 15.39
C SER A 410 17.92 -9.01 13.86
N SER A 411 16.82 -8.73 13.16
CA SER A 411 16.81 -8.56 11.70
C SER A 411 17.67 -7.38 11.24
N ARG A 412 17.75 -6.31 12.04
CA ARG A 412 18.59 -5.16 11.73
C ARG A 412 20.09 -5.44 11.87
N TRP A 413 20.48 -6.39 12.71
CA TRP A 413 21.87 -6.83 12.83
C TRP A 413 22.39 -7.45 11.52
N GLN A 414 21.55 -8.21 10.81
CA GLN A 414 21.93 -8.90 9.57
C GLN A 414 22.10 -7.94 8.38
N ASN A 415 21.38 -6.81 8.38
CA ASN A 415 21.45 -5.81 7.30
C ASN A 415 22.57 -4.77 7.49
N MET A 416 23.28 -4.76 8.63
CA MET A 416 24.45 -3.89 8.86
C MET A 416 25.78 -4.63 8.68
N THR A 417 25.73 -5.96 8.58
CA THR A 417 26.90 -6.85 8.42
C THR A 417 27.05 -7.38 6.99
N ARG A 418 26.20 -6.89 6.08
CA ARG A 418 26.29 -6.99 4.62
C ARG A 418 26.31 -5.57 4.07
#